data_AF-K7Z7K5-F1
#
_entry.id   AF-K7Z7K5-F1
#
_cell.length_a   1.000
_cell.length_b   1.000
_cell.length_c   1.000
_cell.angle_alpha   90.00
_cell.angle_beta   90.00
_cell.angle_gamma   90.00
#
_symmetry.space_group_name_H-M   'P 1'
#
loop_
_entity.id
_entity.type
_entity.pdbx_description
1 polymer ?
#
loop_
_entity_poly.entity_id
_entity_poly.type
_entity_poly.pdbx_seq_one_letter_code
_entity_poly.pdbx_strand_id
1 'polypeptide(L)'
;ASGNWKMNGDKASITDLCKVLTAGPLDANTEIIVGCPGVYITFARGLLPNTIGVAGQNCYKVSKGAFTGEIAPAMLKDVGADWVIIGHSERRQIFGETDELIAEKTAHALAEGMKVIACIGETLQEREAGQTEAVVFRQTKALAAAIKDWTNVVLAYEPVWA
;
A
#
# COMPACT_ATOMS: atom_id res chain seq x y z
N ALA A 1 6.20 -4.02 10.56
CA ALA A 1 5.15 -3.06 10.95
C ALA A 1 4.97 -2.02 9.85
N SER A 2 3.73 -1.66 9.51
CA SER A 2 3.45 -0.64 8.49
C SER A 2 2.61 0.50 9.08
N GLY A 3 3.02 1.75 8.83
CA GLY A 3 2.26 2.95 9.20
C GLY A 3 1.76 3.68 7.96
N ASN A 4 0.46 3.62 7.67
CA ASN A 4 -0.14 4.36 6.57
C ASN A 4 -0.53 5.77 7.03
N TRP A 5 0.15 6.81 6.53
CA TRP A 5 -0.15 8.21 6.88
C TRP A 5 -1.46 8.71 6.26
N LYS A 6 -2.05 7.97 5.31
CA LYS A 6 -3.24 8.36 4.54
C LYS A 6 -3.05 9.76 3.94
N MET A 7 -4.10 10.56 3.83
CA MET A 7 -4.04 11.94 3.34
C MET A 7 -3.66 12.92 4.46
N ASN A 8 -2.53 12.69 5.14
CA ASN A 8 -2.04 13.57 6.22
C ASN A 8 -0.55 13.92 6.04
N GLY A 9 -0.18 15.06 6.60
CA GLY A 9 1.20 15.53 6.69
C GLY A 9 1.49 16.75 5.83
N ASP A 10 2.52 17.46 6.25
CA ASP A 10 3.23 18.52 5.54
C ASP A 10 4.74 18.32 5.76
N LYS A 11 5.59 19.16 5.17
CA LYS A 11 7.04 18.99 5.32
C LYS A 11 7.53 19.05 6.77
N ALA A 12 6.90 19.86 7.63
CA ALA A 12 7.32 20.01 9.02
C ALA A 12 6.95 18.76 9.84
N SER A 13 5.68 18.37 9.81
CA SER A 13 5.17 17.18 10.49
C SER A 13 5.83 15.89 10.00
N ILE A 14 6.09 15.75 8.69
CA ILE A 14 6.84 14.60 8.14
C ILE A 14 8.28 14.60 8.67
N THR A 15 8.93 15.75 8.75
CA THR A 15 10.28 15.86 9.32
C THR A 15 10.29 15.37 10.77
N ASP A 16 9.33 15.80 11.57
CA ASP A 16 9.26 15.41 12.97
C ASP A 16 8.91 13.93 13.15
N LEU A 17 7.99 13.39 12.34
CA LEU A 17 7.71 11.95 12.30
C LEU A 17 8.94 11.12 11.92
N CYS A 18 9.70 11.55 10.92
CA CYS A 18 10.93 10.85 10.51
C CYS A 18 11.96 10.88 11.64
N LYS A 19 12.16 12.02 12.32
CA LYS A 19 13.04 12.09 13.49
C LYS A 19 12.62 11.11 14.57
N VAL A 20 11.34 11.06 14.93
CA VAL A 20 10.80 10.13 15.94
C VAL A 20 11.07 8.68 15.54
N LEU A 21 10.80 8.31 14.29
CA LEU A 21 11.04 6.96 13.77
C LEU A 21 12.54 6.58 13.81
N THR A 22 13.44 7.54 13.71
CA THR A 22 14.90 7.30 13.70
C THR A 22 15.58 7.48 15.06
N ALA A 23 14.89 7.98 16.08
CA ALA A 23 15.50 8.36 17.35
C ALA A 23 15.75 7.17 18.29
N GLY A 24 14.91 6.13 18.22
CA GLY A 24 14.98 4.96 19.10
C GLY A 24 15.62 3.75 18.42
N PRO A 25 16.13 2.77 19.20
CA PRO A 25 16.55 1.50 18.63
C PRO A 25 15.31 0.80 18.06
N LEU A 26 15.39 0.47 16.77
CA LEU A 26 14.42 -0.40 16.10
C LEU A 26 14.97 -1.83 16.16
N ASP A 27 14.09 -2.82 16.38
CA ASP A 27 14.49 -4.23 16.28
C ASP A 27 14.95 -4.52 14.85
N ALA A 28 16.20 -4.94 14.70
CA ALA A 28 16.81 -5.25 13.41
C ALA A 28 16.11 -6.40 12.66
N ASN A 29 15.31 -7.22 13.36
CA ASN A 29 14.52 -8.31 12.76
C ASN A 29 13.13 -7.86 12.29
N THR A 30 12.74 -6.60 12.53
CA THR A 30 11.44 -6.07 12.14
C THR A 30 11.56 -5.20 10.89
N GLU A 31 10.89 -5.59 9.80
CA GLU A 31 10.75 -4.72 8.63
C GLU A 31 9.73 -3.60 8.92
N ILE A 32 10.13 -2.35 8.67
CA ILE A 32 9.31 -1.15 8.95
C ILE A 32 9.02 -0.44 7.63
N ILE A 33 7.74 -0.15 7.38
CA ILE A 33 7.28 0.51 6.15
C ILE A 33 6.40 1.71 6.50
N VAL A 34 6.58 2.84 5.82
CA VAL A 34 5.69 4.01 5.93
C VAL A 34 4.95 4.27 4.62
N GLY A 35 3.62 4.30 4.66
CA GLY A 35 2.76 4.68 3.54
C GLY A 35 2.66 6.20 3.45
N CYS A 36 3.28 6.79 2.44
CA CYS A 36 3.46 8.24 2.30
C CYS A 36 2.57 8.80 1.16
N PRO A 37 1.93 9.98 1.33
CA PRO A 37 1.28 10.67 0.22
C PRO A 37 2.26 10.87 -0.95
N GLY A 38 1.80 10.60 -2.18
CA GLY A 38 2.66 10.56 -3.36
C GLY A 38 3.54 11.81 -3.56
N VAL A 39 3.00 12.98 -3.23
CA VAL A 39 3.69 14.28 -3.35
C VAL A 39 4.86 14.47 -2.35
N TYR A 40 4.97 13.62 -1.33
CA TYR A 40 6.01 13.71 -0.29
C TYR A 40 6.99 12.52 -0.31
N ILE A 41 6.88 11.57 -1.24
CA ILE A 41 7.72 10.36 -1.23
C ILE A 41 9.21 10.68 -1.28
N THR A 42 9.67 11.48 -2.26
CA THR A 42 11.10 11.86 -2.37
C THR A 42 11.59 12.58 -1.11
N PHE A 43 10.73 13.42 -0.52
CA PHE A 43 11.06 14.17 0.69
C PHE A 43 11.22 13.23 1.89
N ALA A 44 10.26 12.34 2.13
CA ALA A 44 10.34 11.35 3.21
C ALA A 44 11.53 10.39 3.00
N ARG A 45 11.79 9.97 1.76
CA ARG A 45 12.90 9.08 1.44
C ARG A 45 14.26 9.69 1.79
N GLY A 46 14.44 10.99 1.56
CA GLY A 46 15.67 11.71 1.90
C GLY A 46 15.89 11.91 3.42
N LEU A 47 14.85 11.74 4.23
CA LEU A 47 14.91 11.87 5.70
C LEU A 47 15.06 10.53 6.41
N LEU A 48 14.58 9.44 5.81
CA LEU A 48 14.54 8.13 6.43
C LEU A 48 15.73 7.26 5.99
N PRO A 49 16.34 6.47 6.90
CA PRO A 49 17.36 5.50 6.54
C PRO A 49 16.80 4.38 5.65
N ASN A 50 17.65 3.74 4.86
CA ASN A 50 17.24 2.64 3.95
C ASN A 50 16.68 1.41 4.68
N THR A 51 16.89 1.30 5.99
CA THR A 51 16.28 0.25 6.83
C THR A 51 14.77 0.44 7.02
N ILE A 52 14.24 1.64 6.75
CA ILE A 52 12.81 1.93 6.75
C ILE A 52 12.35 2.04 5.30
N GLY A 53 11.44 1.15 4.89
CA GLY A 53 10.80 1.17 3.58
C GLY A 53 9.83 2.34 3.45
N VAL A 54 9.76 2.93 2.26
CA VAL A 54 8.75 3.93 1.91
C VAL A 54 7.80 3.32 0.89
N ALA A 55 6.50 3.48 1.13
CA ALA A 55 5.44 2.98 0.27
C ALA A 55 4.64 4.11 -0.36
N GLY A 56 4.34 3.97 -1.66
CA GLY A 56 3.22 4.70 -2.25
C GLY A 56 1.89 4.20 -1.69
N GLN A 57 0.89 5.07 -1.61
CA GLN A 57 -0.44 4.72 -1.08
C GLN A 57 -1.42 4.19 -2.13
N ASN A 58 -1.05 4.25 -3.41
CA ASN A 58 -1.74 3.65 -4.55
C ASN A 58 -0.80 3.68 -5.76
N CYS A 59 -1.07 2.83 -6.75
CA CYS A 59 -0.51 2.96 -8.10
C CYS A 59 -1.51 2.42 -9.13
N TYR A 60 -1.21 2.61 -10.41
CA TYR A 60 -2.07 2.16 -11.49
C TYR A 60 -1.59 0.86 -12.13
N LYS A 61 -2.46 0.27 -12.96
CA LYS A 61 -2.29 -1.08 -13.54
C LYS A 61 -1.47 -1.15 -14.83
N VAL A 62 -0.99 -0.01 -15.33
CA VAL A 62 -0.16 0.07 -16.55
C VAL A 62 0.96 1.09 -16.38
N SER A 63 2.01 0.94 -17.19
CA SER A 63 3.25 1.70 -17.03
C SER A 63 3.15 3.17 -17.42
N LYS A 64 2.29 3.52 -18.39
CA LYS A 64 2.03 4.89 -18.86
C LYS A 64 0.77 4.95 -19.71
N GLY A 65 0.22 6.15 -19.88
CA GLY A 65 -0.91 6.40 -20.78
C GLY A 65 -1.70 7.64 -20.40
N ALA A 66 -2.88 7.79 -21.00
CA ALA A 66 -3.80 8.89 -20.71
C ALA A 66 -4.60 8.63 -19.41
N PHE A 67 -3.89 8.60 -18.27
CA PHE A 67 -4.45 8.37 -16.94
C PHE A 67 -4.11 9.55 -16.02
N THR A 68 -4.66 10.73 -16.36
CA THR A 68 -4.38 11.98 -15.63
C THR A 68 -4.65 11.82 -14.13
N GLY A 69 -3.62 12.10 -13.32
CA GLY A 69 -3.67 11.99 -11.86
C GLY A 69 -3.19 10.66 -11.28
N GLU A 70 -3.04 9.62 -12.11
CA GLU A 70 -2.52 8.32 -11.68
C GLU A 70 -0.98 8.29 -11.67
N ILE A 71 -0.43 7.38 -10.87
CA ILE A 71 1.01 7.15 -10.72
C ILE A 71 1.32 5.70 -11.09
N ALA A 72 2.27 5.49 -11.99
CA ALA A 72 2.73 4.14 -12.34
C ALA A 72 3.71 3.60 -11.28
N PRO A 73 3.80 2.27 -11.07
CA PRO A 73 4.76 1.67 -10.14
C PRO A 73 6.21 2.12 -10.41
N ALA A 74 6.60 2.23 -11.68
CA ALA A 74 7.93 2.70 -12.08
C ALA A 74 8.23 4.13 -11.59
N MET A 75 7.22 5.02 -11.56
CA MET A 75 7.38 6.38 -11.04
C MET A 75 7.61 6.38 -9.54
N LEU A 76 6.92 5.52 -8.78
CA LEU A 76 7.13 5.37 -7.33
C LEU A 76 8.56 4.90 -7.03
N LYS A 77 9.07 3.93 -7.80
CA LYS A 77 10.46 3.46 -7.67
C LYS A 77 11.47 4.57 -7.97
N ASP A 78 11.23 5.34 -9.03
CA ASP A 78 12.11 6.44 -9.44
C ASP A 78 12.29 7.48 -8.31
N VAL A 79 11.24 7.73 -7.54
CA VAL A 79 11.29 8.64 -6.38
C VAL A 79 11.71 7.98 -5.06
N GLY A 80 12.09 6.71 -5.09
CA GLY A 80 12.67 5.97 -3.97
C GLY A 80 11.68 5.23 -3.07
N ALA A 81 10.46 4.94 -3.53
CA ALA A 81 9.59 3.99 -2.86
C ALA A 81 9.88 2.55 -3.30
N ASP A 82 9.98 1.63 -2.34
CA ASP A 82 10.21 0.21 -2.59
C ASP A 82 8.92 -0.62 -2.44
N TRP A 83 7.90 -0.01 -1.83
CA TRP A 83 6.63 -0.61 -1.49
C TRP A 83 5.45 0.15 -2.11
N VAL A 84 4.30 -0.51 -2.21
CA VAL A 84 3.03 0.16 -2.51
C VAL A 84 1.88 -0.52 -1.78
N ILE A 85 0.96 0.28 -1.24
CA ILE A 85 -0.30 -0.18 -0.65
C ILE A 85 -1.35 -0.26 -1.77
N ILE A 86 -1.97 -1.42 -1.94
CA ILE A 86 -2.99 -1.65 -2.98
C ILE A 86 -4.23 -2.28 -2.35
N GLY A 87 -5.40 -1.78 -2.75
CA GLY A 87 -6.68 -2.32 -2.28
C GLY A 87 -7.07 -1.92 -0.87
N HIS A 88 -6.50 -0.84 -0.33
CA HIS A 88 -6.91 -0.28 0.95
C HIS A 88 -8.43 -0.02 0.96
N SER A 89 -9.08 -0.21 2.11
CA SER A 89 -10.54 -0.12 2.26
C SER A 89 -11.13 1.19 1.71
N GLU A 90 -10.49 2.32 1.97
CA GLU A 90 -10.88 3.64 1.43
C GLU A 90 -10.93 3.64 -0.11
N ARG A 91 -9.99 2.97 -0.79
CA ARG A 91 -9.94 2.87 -2.26
C ARG A 91 -11.10 2.02 -2.79
N ARG A 92 -11.43 0.93 -2.09
CA ARG A 92 -12.56 0.06 -2.43
C ARG A 92 -13.89 0.76 -2.22
N GLN A 93 -14.09 1.36 -1.06
CA GLN A 93 -15.40 1.88 -0.63
C GLN A 93 -15.69 3.28 -1.16
N ILE A 94 -14.71 4.19 -1.14
CA ILE A 94 -14.91 5.59 -1.54
C ILE A 94 -14.69 5.76 -3.04
N PHE A 95 -13.68 5.08 -3.59
CA PHE A 95 -13.27 5.24 -4.99
C PHE A 95 -13.70 4.08 -5.90
N GLY A 96 -14.38 3.07 -5.36
CA GLY A 96 -14.99 2.00 -6.15
C GLY A 96 -13.99 1.04 -6.80
N GLU A 97 -12.78 0.89 -6.27
CA GLU A 97 -11.79 -0.04 -6.83
C GLU A 97 -12.24 -1.51 -6.63
N THR A 98 -12.43 -2.24 -7.73
CA THR A 98 -12.89 -3.63 -7.72
C THR A 98 -11.78 -4.62 -7.42
N ASP A 99 -12.16 -5.86 -7.07
CA ASP A 99 -11.22 -6.95 -6.82
C ASP A 99 -10.32 -7.24 -8.03
N GLU A 100 -10.88 -7.15 -9.24
CA GLU A 100 -10.16 -7.34 -10.50
C GLU A 100 -9.15 -6.22 -10.73
N LEU A 101 -9.55 -4.95 -10.55
CA LEU A 101 -8.64 -3.82 -10.71
C LEU A 101 -7.48 -3.90 -9.71
N ILE A 102 -7.76 -4.29 -8.48
CA ILE A 102 -6.76 -4.46 -7.42
C ILE A 102 -5.80 -5.60 -7.75
N ALA A 103 -6.29 -6.71 -8.30
CA ALA A 103 -5.46 -7.80 -8.78
C ALA A 103 -4.56 -7.36 -9.95
N GLU A 104 -5.09 -6.61 -10.92
CA GLU A 104 -4.32 -6.06 -12.05
C GLU A 104 -3.22 -5.10 -11.57
N LYS A 105 -3.55 -4.16 -10.66
CA LYS A 105 -2.58 -3.25 -10.06
C LYS A 105 -1.48 -3.99 -9.31
N THR A 106 -1.86 -4.99 -8.51
CA THR A 106 -0.91 -5.79 -7.72
C THR A 106 0.06 -6.55 -8.61
N ALA A 107 -0.46 -7.22 -9.64
CA ALA A 107 0.39 -7.93 -10.61
C ALA A 107 1.34 -6.98 -11.34
N HIS A 108 0.88 -5.80 -11.76
CA HIS A 108 1.74 -4.84 -12.42
C HIS A 108 2.84 -4.28 -11.49
N ALA A 109 2.49 -3.94 -10.24
CA ALA A 109 3.47 -3.45 -9.26
C ALA A 109 4.57 -4.49 -8.99
N LEU A 110 4.19 -5.77 -8.83
CA LEU A 110 5.15 -6.87 -8.67
C LEU A 110 6.01 -7.07 -9.91
N ALA A 111 5.43 -6.98 -11.11
CA ALA A 111 6.17 -7.10 -12.37
C ALA A 111 7.21 -5.98 -12.56
N GLU A 112 6.94 -4.79 -12.02
CA GLU A 112 7.89 -3.66 -11.98
C GLU A 112 8.90 -3.79 -10.82
N GLY A 113 8.85 -4.87 -10.04
CA GLY A 113 9.77 -5.16 -8.95
C GLY A 113 9.50 -4.35 -7.68
N MET A 114 8.29 -3.84 -7.48
CA MET A 114 7.86 -3.30 -6.18
C MET A 114 7.44 -4.42 -5.25
N LYS A 115 7.57 -4.19 -3.95
CA LYS A 115 6.87 -4.99 -2.93
C LYS A 115 5.46 -4.44 -2.72
N VAL A 116 4.49 -5.30 -2.39
CA VAL A 116 3.08 -4.90 -2.27
C VAL A 116 2.53 -5.23 -0.90
N ILE A 117 1.88 -4.25 -0.27
CA ILE A 117 0.95 -4.45 0.85
C ILE A 117 -0.45 -4.52 0.24
N ALA A 118 -0.99 -5.73 0.10
CA ALA A 118 -2.30 -5.98 -0.50
C ALA A 118 -3.36 -6.06 0.62
N CYS A 119 -4.27 -5.09 0.64
CA CYS A 119 -5.29 -5.00 1.67
C CYS A 119 -6.57 -5.76 1.29
N ILE A 120 -7.11 -6.47 2.29
CA ILE A 120 -8.34 -7.25 2.22
C ILE A 120 -9.14 -7.02 3.52
N GLY A 121 -10.45 -7.18 3.46
CA GLY A 121 -11.32 -7.00 4.60
C GLY A 121 -12.78 -6.72 4.21
N GLU A 122 -13.65 -7.00 5.16
CA GLU A 122 -15.09 -6.82 5.09
C GLU A 122 -15.55 -5.51 5.73
N THR A 123 -16.68 -5.01 5.25
CA THR A 123 -17.44 -3.90 5.86
C THR A 123 -18.14 -4.32 7.15
N LEU A 124 -18.59 -3.35 7.95
CA LEU A 124 -19.37 -3.62 9.15
C LEU A 124 -20.62 -4.45 8.82
N GLN A 125 -21.31 -4.09 7.74
CA GLN A 125 -22.55 -4.75 7.30
C GLN A 125 -22.28 -6.20 6.87
N GLU A 126 -21.21 -6.44 6.10
CA GLU A 126 -20.81 -7.79 5.71
C GLU A 126 -20.44 -8.64 6.93
N ARG A 127 -19.75 -8.07 7.93
CA ARG A 127 -19.44 -8.75 9.19
C ARG A 127 -20.70 -9.11 9.98
N GLU A 128 -21.61 -8.14 10.18
CA GLU A 128 -22.88 -8.36 10.89
C GLU A 128 -23.77 -9.38 10.18
N ALA A 129 -23.64 -9.50 8.85
CA ALA A 129 -24.29 -10.53 8.05
C ALA A 129 -23.55 -11.89 8.04
N GLY A 130 -22.44 -12.05 8.77
CA GLY A 130 -21.66 -13.28 8.81
C GLY A 130 -20.89 -13.59 7.51
N GLN A 131 -20.57 -12.57 6.72
CA GLN A 131 -19.95 -12.72 5.39
C GLN A 131 -18.44 -12.49 5.37
N THR A 132 -17.79 -12.31 6.53
CA THR A 132 -16.33 -12.04 6.62
C THR A 132 -15.50 -13.00 5.78
N GLU A 133 -15.67 -14.31 5.96
CA GLU A 133 -14.90 -15.31 5.20
C GLU A 133 -15.19 -15.26 3.71
N ALA A 134 -16.47 -15.11 3.32
CA ALA A 134 -16.86 -15.04 1.91
C ALA A 134 -16.23 -13.84 1.20
N VAL A 135 -16.18 -12.68 1.87
CA VAL A 135 -15.58 -11.44 1.34
C VAL A 135 -14.06 -11.59 1.24
N VAL A 136 -13.40 -12.02 2.31
CA VAL A 136 -11.95 -12.22 2.33
C VAL A 136 -11.53 -13.26 1.29
N PHE A 137 -12.27 -14.36 1.13
CA PHE A 137 -12.01 -15.35 0.08
C PHE A 137 -12.19 -14.82 -1.32
N ARG A 138 -13.25 -14.03 -1.59
CA ARG A 138 -13.45 -13.40 -2.90
C ARG A 138 -12.26 -12.51 -3.27
N GLN A 139 -11.85 -11.64 -2.35
CA GLN A 139 -10.75 -10.68 -2.56
C GLN A 139 -9.40 -11.40 -2.74
N THR A 140 -9.08 -12.36 -1.88
CA THR A 140 -7.83 -13.14 -1.97
C THR A 140 -7.78 -14.04 -3.20
N LYS A 141 -8.92 -14.58 -3.64
CA LYS A 141 -9.02 -15.36 -4.89
C LYS A 141 -8.70 -14.52 -6.12
N ALA A 142 -9.16 -13.27 -6.18
CA ALA A 142 -8.81 -12.37 -7.27
C ALA A 142 -7.29 -12.09 -7.31
N LEU A 143 -6.68 -11.81 -6.15
CA LEU A 143 -5.23 -11.66 -6.03
C LEU A 143 -4.48 -12.92 -6.47
N ALA A 144 -4.88 -14.11 -6.01
CA ALA A 144 -4.25 -15.39 -6.37
C ALA A 144 -4.41 -15.78 -7.85
N ALA A 145 -5.45 -15.29 -8.52
CA ALA A 145 -5.58 -15.48 -9.96
C ALA A 145 -4.47 -14.75 -10.73
N ALA A 146 -4.12 -13.53 -10.29
CA ALA A 146 -3.14 -12.66 -10.94
C ALA A 146 -1.69 -12.85 -10.45
N ILE A 147 -1.50 -13.21 -9.18
CA ILE A 147 -0.19 -13.33 -8.53
C ILE A 147 0.28 -14.79 -8.54
N LYS A 148 1.48 -15.04 -9.09
CA LYS A 148 2.11 -16.37 -9.10
C LYS A 148 3.22 -16.52 -8.04
N ASP A 149 3.91 -15.43 -7.73
CA ASP A 149 4.94 -15.37 -6.71
C ASP A 149 4.53 -14.37 -5.63
N TRP A 150 4.44 -14.87 -4.39
CA TRP A 150 4.01 -14.11 -3.22
C TRP A 150 5.18 -13.62 -2.36
N THR A 151 6.43 -13.86 -2.78
CA THR A 151 7.64 -13.50 -2.02
C THR A 151 7.70 -12.02 -1.65
N ASN A 152 7.18 -11.14 -2.52
CA ASN A 152 7.16 -9.69 -2.32
C ASN A 152 5.76 -9.15 -1.98
N VAL A 153 4.88 -9.99 -1.44
CA VAL A 153 3.51 -9.62 -1.07
C VAL A 153 3.30 -9.80 0.43
N VAL A 154 2.78 -8.77 1.09
CA VAL A 154 2.22 -8.84 2.44
C VAL A 154 0.71 -8.66 2.33
N LEU A 155 -0.06 -9.60 2.89
CA LEU A 155 -1.51 -9.44 3.03
C LEU A 155 -1.80 -8.66 4.31
N ALA A 156 -2.49 -7.53 4.17
CA ALA A 156 -3.01 -6.75 5.29
C ALA A 156 -4.51 -7.02 5.43
N TYR A 157 -4.89 -7.74 6.48
CA TYR A 157 -6.30 -7.86 6.86
C TYR A 157 -6.73 -6.62 7.64
N GLU A 158 -7.59 -5.82 7.04
CA GLU A 158 -8.08 -4.54 7.56
C GLU A 158 -9.61 -4.63 7.69
N PRO A 159 -10.14 -5.01 8.86
CA PRO A 159 -11.57 -4.90 9.11
C PRO A 159 -11.99 -3.44 8.95
N VAL A 160 -12.82 -3.13 7.94
CA VAL A 160 -13.17 -1.74 7.57
C VAL A 160 -13.94 -1.02 8.68
N TRP A 161 -14.50 -1.79 9.61
CA TRP A 161 -15.30 -1.33 10.74
C TRP A 161 -14.50 -0.98 12.00
N ALA A 162 -13.18 -1.24 12.00
CA ALA A 162 -12.30 -1.00 13.15
C ALA A 162 -11.58 0.35 13.07
#